data_AF-A0A402BFK4-F1
#
_entry.id   AF-A0A402BFK4-F1
#
_cell.length_a   1.000
_cell.length_b   1.000
_cell.length_c   1.000
_cell.angle_alpha   90.00
_cell.angle_beta   90.00
_cell.angle_gamma   90.00
#
_symmetry.space_group_name_H-M   'P 1'
#
loop_
_entity.id
_entity.type
_entity.pdbx_description
1 polymer ?
#
loop_
_entity_poly.entity_id
_entity_poly.type
_entity_poly.pdbx_seq_one_letter_code
_entity_poly.pdbx_strand_id
1 'polypeptide(L)'
;MSETTDILINVADQEFAQAKQSEDQRANITGLVVVVASAIQGALTQTGLTKNALPLTIMLIVIGAFGMVASIKLYERARRHIRLKFFVRQRLEELYPDTQLQALLDSTRKEQQADFPIVRHWRLWSLWVILNAMISILGIIYTIVAILH
;
A
#
# COMPACT_ATOMS: atom_id res chain seq x y z
N MET A 1 35.46 -11.85 -9.82
CA MET A 1 35.07 -10.59 -9.15
C MET A 1 33.88 -9.91 -9.84
N SER A 2 33.73 -9.94 -11.18
CA SER A 2 32.46 -9.47 -11.80
C SER A 2 31.28 -10.34 -11.39
N GLU A 3 31.44 -11.66 -11.32
CA GLU A 3 30.37 -12.62 -11.01
C GLU A 3 29.63 -12.31 -9.69
N THR A 4 30.36 -11.98 -8.62
CA THR A 4 29.74 -11.62 -7.33
C THR A 4 28.93 -10.32 -7.43
N THR A 5 29.45 -9.33 -8.14
CA THR A 5 28.77 -8.05 -8.39
C THR A 5 27.54 -8.23 -9.26
N ASP A 6 27.64 -9.06 -10.30
CA ASP A 6 26.54 -9.42 -11.20
C ASP A 6 25.43 -10.13 -10.41
N ILE A 7 25.78 -11.06 -9.50
CA ILE A 7 24.82 -11.71 -8.60
C ILE A 7 24.13 -10.67 -7.70
N LEU A 8 24.87 -9.76 -7.09
CA LEU A 8 24.30 -8.74 -6.20
C LEU A 8 23.34 -7.80 -6.95
N ILE A 9 23.71 -7.35 -8.14
CA ILE A 9 22.85 -6.51 -8.98
C ILE A 9 21.58 -7.25 -9.37
N ASN A 10 21.71 -8.50 -9.84
CA ASN A 10 20.55 -9.32 -10.20
C ASN A 10 19.60 -9.54 -9.03
N VAL A 11 20.12 -9.80 -7.83
CA VAL A 11 19.30 -9.91 -6.61
C VAL A 11 18.61 -8.58 -6.30
N ALA A 12 19.32 -7.45 -6.37
CA ALA A 12 18.74 -6.13 -6.12
C ALA A 12 17.58 -5.80 -7.09
N ASP A 13 17.70 -6.19 -8.36
CA ASP A 13 16.68 -5.99 -9.38
C ASP A 13 15.45 -6.87 -9.15
N GLN A 14 15.66 -8.15 -8.82
CA GLN A 14 14.56 -9.06 -8.44
C GLN A 14 13.79 -8.55 -7.22
N GLU A 15 14.51 -8.08 -6.19
CA GLU A 15 13.89 -7.54 -4.99
C GLU A 15 13.10 -6.26 -5.29
N PHE A 16 13.61 -5.39 -6.17
CA PHE A 16 12.87 -4.21 -6.61
C PHE A 16 11.60 -4.59 -7.38
N ALA A 17 11.66 -5.58 -8.26
CA ALA A 17 10.50 -6.09 -8.99
C ALA A 17 9.44 -6.66 -8.03
N GLN A 18 9.83 -7.41 -7.00
CA GLN A 18 8.91 -7.93 -5.98
C GLN A 18 8.29 -6.82 -5.11
N ALA A 19 9.06 -5.79 -4.79
CA ALA A 19 8.54 -4.60 -4.09
C ALA A 19 7.48 -3.88 -4.94
N LYS A 20 7.77 -3.65 -6.22
CA LYS A 20 6.83 -3.04 -7.17
C LYS A 20 5.57 -3.89 -7.32
N GLN A 21 5.71 -5.20 -7.51
CA GLN A 21 4.58 -6.11 -7.62
C GLN A 21 3.65 -6.06 -6.38
N SER A 22 4.23 -5.93 -5.19
CA SER A 22 3.45 -5.80 -3.95
C SER A 22 2.65 -4.48 -3.92
N GLU A 23 3.20 -3.39 -4.46
CA GLU A 23 2.51 -2.11 -4.61
C GLU A 23 1.40 -2.19 -5.66
N ASP A 24 1.66 -2.80 -6.81
CA ASP A 24 0.69 -3.00 -7.89
C ASP A 24 -0.49 -3.86 -7.41
N GLN A 25 -0.22 -4.92 -6.64
CA GLN A 25 -1.26 -5.73 -6.00
C GLN A 25 -2.09 -4.92 -5.01
N ARG A 26 -1.49 -3.99 -4.27
CA ARG A 26 -2.21 -3.12 -3.32
C ARG A 26 -3.16 -2.17 -4.07
N ALA A 27 -2.70 -1.59 -5.16
CA ALA A 27 -3.53 -0.77 -6.04
C ALA A 27 -4.70 -1.57 -6.62
N ASN A 28 -4.43 -2.78 -7.13
CA ASN A 28 -5.45 -3.66 -7.71
C ASN A 28 -6.51 -4.09 -6.68
N ILE A 29 -6.09 -4.55 -5.50
CA ILE A 29 -7.03 -4.95 -4.44
C ILE A 29 -7.89 -3.77 -4.00
N THR A 30 -7.27 -2.60 -3.77
CA THR A 30 -8.02 -1.41 -3.37
C THR A 30 -9.00 -0.98 -4.46
N GLY A 31 -8.60 -1.02 -5.73
CA GLY A 31 -9.49 -0.75 -6.87
C GLY A 31 -10.69 -1.68 -6.89
N LEU A 32 -10.49 -2.98 -6.69
CA LEU A 32 -11.58 -3.96 -6.59
C LEU A 32 -12.50 -3.67 -5.40
N VAL A 33 -11.95 -3.36 -4.22
CA VAL A 33 -12.74 -3.01 -3.04
C VAL A 33 -13.60 -1.77 -3.31
N VAL A 34 -13.05 -0.74 -3.95
CA VAL A 34 -13.80 0.49 -4.32
C VAL A 34 -14.92 0.18 -5.31
N VAL A 35 -14.67 -0.66 -6.33
CA VAL A 35 -15.70 -1.04 -7.31
C VAL A 35 -16.85 -1.80 -6.64
N VAL A 36 -16.53 -2.79 -5.81
CA VAL A 36 -17.55 -3.57 -5.08
C VAL A 36 -18.31 -2.69 -4.10
N ALA A 37 -17.61 -1.82 -3.36
CA ALA A 37 -18.23 -0.86 -2.45
C ALA A 37 -19.19 0.09 -3.18
N SER A 38 -18.81 0.57 -4.37
CA SER A 38 -19.65 1.44 -5.20
C SER A 38 -20.90 0.71 -5.70
N ALA A 39 -20.78 -0.56 -6.09
CA ALA A 39 -21.92 -1.38 -6.48
C ALA A 39 -22.89 -1.61 -5.32
N ILE A 40 -22.37 -1.92 -4.13
CA ILE A 40 -23.17 -2.06 -2.90
C ILE A 40 -23.87 -0.74 -2.58
N GLN A 41 -23.16 0.39 -2.64
CA GLN A 41 -23.72 1.72 -2.41
C GLN A 41 -24.89 2.00 -3.37
N GLY A 42 -24.73 1.70 -4.65
CA GLY A 42 -25.79 1.82 -5.65
C GLY A 42 -27.01 0.96 -5.32
N ALA A 43 -26.80 -0.30 -4.94
CA ALA A 43 -27.89 -1.20 -4.53
C ALA A 43 -28.65 -0.66 -3.29
N LEU A 44 -27.92 -0.18 -2.28
CA LEU A 44 -28.50 0.39 -1.06
C LEU A 44 -29.39 1.61 -1.35
N THR A 45 -29.04 2.43 -2.35
CA THR A 45 -29.88 3.59 -2.73
C THR A 45 -31.23 3.19 -3.33
N GLN A 46 -31.32 2.00 -3.92
CA GLN A 46 -32.56 1.47 -4.51
C GLN A 46 -33.41 0.72 -3.48
N THR A 47 -32.79 -0.08 -2.61
CA THR A 47 -33.50 -0.89 -1.60
C THR A 47 -33.87 -0.10 -0.36
N GLY A 48 -33.23 1.05 -0.14
CA GLY A 48 -33.28 1.80 1.11
C GLY A 48 -32.48 1.15 2.24
N LEU A 49 -32.28 1.89 3.33
CA LEU A 49 -31.59 1.43 4.54
C LEU A 49 -32.58 0.83 5.55
N THR A 50 -33.19 -0.29 5.18
CA THR A 50 -34.06 -1.09 6.07
C THR A 50 -33.31 -2.30 6.60
N LYS A 51 -33.90 -3.06 7.54
CA LYS A 51 -33.30 -4.30 8.06
C LYS A 51 -32.93 -5.33 6.98
N ASN A 52 -33.60 -5.30 5.82
CA ASN A 52 -33.27 -6.16 4.69
C ASN A 52 -31.94 -5.79 4.00
N ALA A 53 -31.44 -4.57 4.24
CA ALA A 53 -30.17 -4.10 3.71
C ALA A 53 -28.95 -4.54 4.55
N LEU A 54 -29.16 -5.10 5.75
CA LEU A 54 -28.09 -5.53 6.66
C LEU A 54 -27.04 -6.44 6.01
N PRO A 55 -27.39 -7.44 5.17
CA PRO A 55 -26.38 -8.26 4.51
C PRO A 55 -25.41 -7.43 3.64
N LEU A 56 -25.93 -6.42 2.93
CA LEU A 56 -25.14 -5.54 2.08
C LEU A 56 -24.25 -4.60 2.89
N THR A 57 -24.76 -4.05 4.00
CA THR A 57 -23.97 -3.15 4.87
C THR A 57 -22.85 -3.92 5.59
N ILE A 58 -23.14 -5.14 6.06
CA ILE A 58 -22.13 -6.04 6.66
C ILE A 58 -21.06 -6.40 5.62
N MET A 59 -21.46 -6.70 4.39
CA MET A 59 -20.51 -6.97 3.30
C MET A 59 -19.57 -5.77 3.07
N LEU A 60 -20.10 -4.54 3.11
CA LEU A 60 -19.31 -3.30 2.99
C LEU A 60 -18.24 -3.20 4.10
N ILE A 61 -18.60 -3.56 5.34
CA ILE A 61 -17.67 -3.59 6.47
C ILE A 61 -16.54 -4.59 6.20
N VAL A 62 -16.90 -5.82 5.81
CA VAL A 62 -15.97 -6.93 5.58
C VAL A 62 -14.99 -6.61 4.46
N ILE A 63 -15.46 -6.11 3.32
CA ILE A 63 -14.57 -5.80 2.19
C ILE A 63 -13.62 -4.63 2.49
N GLY A 64 -14.08 -3.60 3.21
CA GLY A 64 -13.21 -2.50 3.65
C GLY A 64 -12.15 -2.99 4.63
N ALA A 65 -12.51 -3.85 5.58
CA ALA A 65 -11.59 -4.40 6.56
C ALA A 65 -10.55 -5.30 5.89
N PHE A 66 -11.00 -6.11 4.93
CA PHE A 66 -10.13 -6.92 4.09
C PHE A 66 -9.13 -6.05 3.32
N GLY A 67 -9.59 -5.01 2.62
CA GLY A 67 -8.72 -4.11 1.86
C GLY A 67 -7.69 -3.39 2.74
N MET A 68 -8.08 -3.03 3.97
CA MET A 68 -7.20 -2.44 4.96
C MET A 68 -6.09 -3.43 5.38
N VAL A 69 -6.45 -4.65 5.77
CA VAL A 69 -5.49 -5.69 6.18
C VAL A 69 -4.58 -6.08 5.03
N ALA A 70 -5.12 -6.27 3.83
CA ALA A 70 -4.36 -6.58 2.62
C ALA A 70 -3.34 -5.47 2.31
N SER A 71 -3.74 -4.19 2.41
CA SER A 71 -2.86 -3.04 2.18
C SER A 71 -1.70 -2.99 3.17
N ILE A 72 -1.96 -3.27 4.45
CA ILE A 72 -0.92 -3.35 5.49
C ILE A 72 0.04 -4.50 5.19
N LYS A 73 -0.49 -5.68 4.84
CA LYS A 73 0.32 -6.87 4.61
C LYS A 73 1.22 -6.73 3.37
N LEU A 74 0.69 -6.16 2.28
CA LEU A 74 1.45 -5.89 1.08
C LEU A 74 2.50 -4.81 1.30
N TYR A 75 2.20 -3.79 2.11
CA TYR A 75 3.20 -2.79 2.51
C TYR A 75 4.36 -3.40 3.31
N GLU A 76 4.05 -4.27 4.27
CA GLU A 76 5.07 -4.99 5.05
C GLU A 76 6.00 -5.80 4.14
N ARG A 77 5.43 -6.54 3.19
CA ARG A 77 6.19 -7.29 2.18
C ARG A 77 7.05 -6.38 1.30
N ALA A 78 6.48 -5.32 0.73
CA ALA A 78 7.21 -4.36 -0.09
C ALA A 78 8.39 -3.75 0.68
N ARG A 79 8.19 -3.39 1.95
CA ARG A 79 9.22 -2.79 2.80
C ARG A 79 10.37 -3.76 3.09
N ARG A 80 10.10 -5.06 3.22
CA ARG A 80 11.13 -6.10 3.35
C ARG A 80 12.06 -6.10 2.14
N HIS A 81 11.49 -6.14 0.93
CA HIS A 81 12.25 -6.17 -0.32
C HIS A 81 13.07 -4.88 -0.52
N ILE A 82 12.48 -3.71 -0.25
CA ILE A 82 13.19 -2.42 -0.28
C ILE A 82 14.35 -2.39 0.72
N ARG A 83 14.17 -2.95 1.91
CA ARG A 83 15.23 -3.02 2.93
C ARG A 83 16.36 -3.96 2.51
N LEU A 84 16.06 -5.10 1.89
CA LEU A 84 17.11 -5.99 1.39
C LEU A 84 17.94 -5.30 0.29
N LYS A 85 17.28 -4.61 -0.65
CA LYS A 85 17.97 -3.79 -1.67
C LYS A 85 18.91 -2.75 -1.06
N PHE A 86 18.52 -2.13 0.05
CA PHE A 86 19.40 -1.20 0.78
C PHE A 86 20.67 -1.89 1.29
N PHE A 87 20.57 -3.09 1.87
CA PHE A 87 21.74 -3.84 2.32
C PHE A 87 22.63 -4.31 1.16
N VAL A 88 22.03 -4.77 0.05
CA VAL A 88 22.77 -5.11 -1.16
C VAL A 88 23.56 -3.91 -1.68
N ARG A 89 22.94 -2.72 -1.67
CA ARG A 89 23.60 -1.48 -2.06
C ARG A 89 24.77 -1.12 -1.14
N GLN A 90 24.61 -1.22 0.17
CA GLN A 90 25.71 -1.00 1.12
C GLN A 90 26.88 -1.94 0.83
N ARG A 91 26.59 -3.21 0.54
CA ARG A 91 27.63 -4.18 0.18
C ARG A 91 28.34 -3.84 -1.13
N LEU A 92 27.61 -3.32 -2.12
CA LEU A 92 28.21 -2.84 -3.38
C LEU A 92 29.12 -1.62 -3.16
N GLU A 93 28.72 -0.67 -2.32
CA GLU A 93 29.56 0.49 -1.97
C GLU A 93 30.87 0.05 -1.26
N GLU A 94 30.80 -0.93 -0.36
CA GLU A 94 32.00 -1.50 0.29
C GLU A 94 32.95 -2.17 -0.70
N LEU A 95 32.42 -2.77 -1.76
CA LEU A 95 33.22 -3.41 -2.82
C LEU A 95 33.78 -2.38 -3.82
N TYR A 96 33.09 -1.25 -4.01
CA TYR A 96 33.43 -0.22 -4.99
C TYR A 96 33.29 1.20 -4.40
N PRO A 97 34.15 1.59 -3.46
CA PRO A 97 34.04 2.85 -2.73
C PRO A 97 34.20 4.10 -3.61
N ASP A 98 34.90 3.98 -4.74
CA ASP A 98 35.14 5.10 -5.67
C ASP A 98 33.87 5.54 -6.41
N THR A 99 32.79 4.74 -6.38
CA THR A 99 31.54 5.06 -7.06
C THR A 99 30.76 6.20 -6.39
N GLN A 100 30.99 6.45 -5.09
CA GLN A 100 30.28 7.45 -4.28
C GLN A 100 28.75 7.36 -4.41
N LEU A 101 28.22 6.17 -4.71
CA LEU A 101 26.84 5.96 -5.09
C LEU A 101 25.91 6.30 -3.92
N GLN A 102 26.30 5.93 -2.70
CA GLN A 102 25.54 6.26 -1.50
C GLN A 102 25.46 7.78 -1.26
N ALA A 103 26.54 8.53 -1.53
CA ALA A 103 26.56 9.99 -1.38
C ALA A 103 25.61 10.67 -2.37
N LEU A 104 25.61 10.25 -3.63
CA LEU A 104 24.69 10.74 -4.67
C LEU A 104 23.23 10.45 -4.32
N LEU A 105 22.94 9.27 -3.80
CA LEU A 105 21.57 8.92 -3.41
C LEU A 105 21.10 9.71 -2.18
N ASP A 106 22.00 9.96 -1.25
CA ASP A 106 21.70 10.76 -0.06
C ASP A 106 21.50 12.24 -0.40
N SER A 107 22.19 12.79 -1.40
CA SER A 107 21.93 14.16 -1.90
C SER A 107 20.55 14.25 -2.53
N THR A 108 20.18 13.33 -3.42
CA THR A 108 18.83 13.29 -4.02
C THR A 108 17.75 13.14 -2.95
N ARG A 109 18.00 12.33 -1.92
CA ARG A 109 17.07 12.17 -0.81
C ARG A 109 16.92 13.45 0.01
N LYS A 110 17.99 14.21 0.22
CA LYS A 110 17.94 15.51 0.92
C LYS A 110 17.17 16.55 0.12
N GLU A 111 17.44 16.66 -1.18
CA GLU A 111 16.73 17.56 -2.10
C GLU A 111 15.23 17.25 -2.11
N GLN A 112 14.86 15.99 -2.31
CA GLN A 112 13.45 15.59 -2.28
C GLN A 112 12.77 15.90 -0.93
N GLN A 113 13.49 15.76 0.19
CA GLN A 113 12.92 16.12 1.50
C GLN A 113 12.76 17.63 1.69
N ALA A 114 13.61 18.43 1.07
CA ALA A 114 13.51 19.89 1.07
C ALA A 114 12.33 20.35 0.19
N ASP A 115 12.10 19.69 -0.95
CA ASP A 115 11.01 20.02 -1.86
C ASP A 115 9.63 19.63 -1.31
N PHE A 116 9.55 18.56 -0.50
CA PHE A 116 8.28 18.01 0.00
C PHE A 116 8.20 17.91 1.54
N PRO A 117 8.34 19.03 2.29
CA PRO A 117 8.46 18.98 3.76
C PRO A 117 7.18 18.50 4.44
N ILE A 118 6.00 18.82 3.90
CA ILE A 118 4.70 18.42 4.45
C ILE A 118 4.43 16.94 4.16
N VAL A 119 4.52 16.55 2.88
CA VAL A 119 4.18 15.20 2.41
C VAL A 119 5.12 14.14 3.00
N ARG A 120 6.36 14.50 3.36
CA ARG A 120 7.31 13.61 4.05
C ARG A 120 6.74 12.98 5.32
N HIS A 121 5.88 13.69 6.05
CA HIS A 121 5.30 13.20 7.30
C HIS A 121 4.19 12.17 7.05
N TRP A 122 3.57 12.20 5.87
CA TRP A 122 2.52 11.27 5.48
C TRP A 122 3.13 10.05 4.80
N ARG A 123 3.03 8.90 5.47
CA ARG A 123 3.52 7.65 4.89
C ARG A 123 2.51 7.17 3.84
N LEU A 124 2.97 6.86 2.63
CA LEU A 124 2.09 6.42 1.54
C LEU A 124 1.12 5.30 1.94
N TRP A 125 1.57 4.33 2.74
CA TRP A 125 0.72 3.22 3.21
C TRP A 125 -0.50 3.66 4.03
N SER A 126 -0.44 4.80 4.74
CA SER A 126 -1.57 5.27 5.53
C SER A 126 -2.73 5.73 4.64
N LEU A 127 -2.46 6.27 3.45
CA LEU A 127 -3.50 6.67 2.51
C LEU A 127 -4.34 5.47 2.06
N TRP A 128 -3.69 4.35 1.75
CA TRP A 128 -4.37 3.10 1.37
C TRP A 128 -5.21 2.51 2.49
N VAL A 129 -4.70 2.55 3.72
CA VAL A 129 -5.42 2.09 4.92
C VAL A 129 -6.63 2.98 5.19
N ILE A 130 -6.46 4.31 5.15
CA ILE A 130 -7.54 5.28 5.38
C ILE A 130 -8.66 5.08 4.35
N LEU A 131 -8.33 4.92 3.07
CA LEU A 131 -9.33 4.71 2.01
C LEU A 131 -10.21 3.49 2.29
N ASN A 132 -9.59 2.35 2.62
CA ASN A 132 -10.32 1.12 2.93
C ASN A 132 -11.08 1.22 4.28
N ALA A 133 -10.50 1.91 5.27
CA ALA A 133 -11.15 2.16 6.55
C ALA A 133 -12.41 3.01 6.40
N MET A 134 -12.41 4.02 5.52
CA MET A 134 -13.62 4.81 5.22
C MET A 134 -14.76 3.94 4.70
N ILE A 135 -14.47 2.95 3.84
CA ILE A 135 -15.47 2.00 3.33
C ILE A 135 -16.06 1.17 4.48
N SER A 136 -15.21 0.66 5.38
CA SER A 136 -15.70 -0.06 6.56
C SER A 136 -16.55 0.81 7.49
N ILE A 137 -16.12 2.06 7.72
CA ILE A 137 -16.85 3.02 8.57
C ILE A 137 -18.22 3.31 7.97
N LEU A 138 -18.33 3.51 6.65
CA LEU A 138 -19.62 3.66 5.98
C LEU A 138 -20.52 2.44 6.20
N GLY A 139 -19.98 1.24 6.10
CA GLY A 139 -20.74 0.01 6.38
C GLY A 139 -21.26 -0.05 7.81
N ILE A 140 -20.47 0.39 8.79
CA ILE A 140 -20.88 0.48 10.20
C ILE A 140 -22.01 1.49 10.35
N ILE A 141 -21.85 2.69 9.78
CA ILE A 141 -22.87 3.75 9.83
C ILE A 141 -24.19 3.25 9.23
N TYR A 142 -24.16 2.64 8.05
CA TYR A 142 -25.37 2.11 7.41
C TYR A 142 -26.01 0.98 8.18
N THR A 143 -25.20 0.10 8.78
CA THR A 143 -25.70 -0.97 9.65
C THR A 143 -26.46 -0.39 10.85
N ILE A 144 -25.92 0.63 11.51
CA ILE A 144 -26.58 1.30 12.62
C ILE A 144 -27.90 1.93 12.16
N VAL A 145 -27.89 2.68 11.05
CA VAL A 145 -29.09 3.33 10.50
C VAL A 145 -30.17 2.31 10.15
N ALA A 146 -29.80 1.18 9.54
CA ALA A 146 -30.71 0.12 9.13
C ALA A 146 -31.31 -0.69 10.30
N ILE A 147 -30.68 -0.66 11.48
CA ILE A 147 -31.23 -1.26 12.71
C ILE A 147 -32.22 -0.31 13.39
N LEU A 148 -31.95 1.00 13.33
CA LEU A 148 -32.77 2.04 13.96
C LEU A 148 -34.05 2.36 13.19
N HIS A 149 -34.07 2.12 11.88
CA HIS A 149 -35.27 2.20 11.02
C HIS A 149 -35.95 0.83 10.89
#